data_AF-A0A0S6XLR8-F1
#
_entry.id   AF-A0A0S6XLR8-F1
#
_cell.length_a   1.000
_cell.length_b   1.000
_cell.length_c   1.000
_cell.angle_alpha   90.00
_cell.angle_beta   90.00
_cell.angle_gamma   90.00
#
_symmetry.space_group_name_H-M   'P 1'
#
loop_
_entity.id
_entity.type
_entity.pdbx_description
1 polymer ?
#
loop_
_entity_poly.entity_id
_entity_poly.type
_entity_poly.pdbx_seq_one_letter_code
_entity_poly.pdbx_strand_id
1 'polypeptide(L)'
;MIEKAAWHDAYPQPRNQSPTTMQREELISRFRHGEHPGLDFLLIDLRRTDHEGGTIRGSINLPAQSVYNSLPTLLNICKASKIDTVVWYCEGSSQGRGTRAAAWFDDLLQNREVTSVKSVVLLGGIAGWVQAGQDYTDLMDEYNAASWKRD
;
A
#
# COMPACT_ATOMS: atom_id res chain seq x y z
N MET A 1 -32.21 10.91 -9.22
CA MET A 1 -31.13 10.77 -8.21
C MET A 1 -29.82 11.00 -8.93
N ILE A 2 -29.01 11.97 -8.51
CA ILE A 2 -27.68 12.17 -9.12
C ILE A 2 -26.77 11.12 -8.51
N GLU A 3 -26.37 10.13 -9.31
CA GLU A 3 -25.38 9.15 -8.90
C GLU A 3 -24.05 9.88 -8.66
N LYS A 4 -23.54 9.80 -7.43
CA LYS A 4 -22.31 10.49 -7.06
C LYS A 4 -21.16 9.73 -7.71
N ALA A 5 -20.47 10.37 -8.65
CA ALA A 5 -19.32 9.78 -9.34
C ALA A 5 -18.35 9.17 -8.34
N ALA A 6 -17.83 7.98 -8.65
CA ALA A 6 -16.86 7.34 -7.78
C ALA A 6 -15.58 8.19 -7.76
N TRP A 7 -14.92 8.29 -6.60
CA TRP A 7 -13.75 9.18 -6.44
C TRP A 7 -12.62 8.86 -7.45
N HIS A 8 -12.54 7.61 -7.90
CA HIS A 8 -11.53 7.17 -8.85
C HIS A 8 -11.83 7.55 -10.30
N ASP A 9 -13.06 7.97 -10.61
CA ASP A 9 -13.45 8.41 -11.96
C ASP A 9 -12.82 9.76 -12.32
N ALA A 10 -12.25 10.46 -11.33
CA ALA A 10 -11.44 11.66 -11.53
C ALA A 10 -10.06 11.36 -12.15
N TYR A 11 -9.65 10.09 -12.23
CA TYR A 11 -8.33 9.67 -12.70
C TYR A 11 -8.44 8.63 -13.84
N PRO A 12 -7.41 8.49 -14.68
CA PRO A 12 -7.41 7.50 -15.76
C PRO A 12 -7.60 6.07 -15.24
N GLN A 13 -8.25 5.22 -16.03
CA GLN A 13 -8.26 3.79 -15.73
C GLN A 13 -6.85 3.21 -15.90
N PRO A 14 -6.34 2.44 -14.92
CA PRO A 14 -5.03 1.83 -15.05
C PRO A 14 -5.04 0.76 -16.16
N ARG A 15 -3.90 0.57 -16.84
CA ARG A 15 -3.78 -0.47 -17.89
C ARG A 15 -3.81 -1.86 -17.28
N ASN A 16 -3.16 -2.03 -16.13
CA ASN A 16 -3.11 -3.30 -15.43
C ASN A 16 -4.29 -3.44 -14.46
N GLN A 17 -5.17 -4.40 -14.72
CA GLN A 17 -6.33 -4.70 -13.86
C GLN A 17 -6.02 -5.74 -12.78
N SER A 18 -4.88 -6.41 -12.89
CA SER A 18 -4.41 -7.48 -11.99
C SER A 18 -2.95 -7.21 -11.59
N PRO A 19 -2.68 -6.14 -10.83
CA PRO A 19 -1.34 -5.79 -10.38
C PRO A 19 -0.72 -6.90 -9.54
N THR A 20 0.61 -6.96 -9.57
CA THR A 20 1.39 -7.91 -8.79
C THR A 20 1.04 -7.80 -7.31
N THR A 21 0.92 -8.95 -6.65
CA THR A 21 0.61 -9.05 -5.22
C THR A 21 1.81 -9.55 -4.45
N MET A 22 1.85 -9.21 -3.16
CA MET A 22 2.83 -9.68 -2.19
C MET A 22 2.06 -10.29 -1.02
N GLN A 23 2.45 -11.49 -0.60
CA GLN A 23 1.88 -12.12 0.59
C GLN A 23 2.43 -11.45 1.86
N ARG A 24 1.64 -11.42 2.95
CA ARG A 24 2.10 -10.89 4.24
C ARG A 24 3.33 -11.63 4.77
N GLU A 25 3.45 -12.93 4.48
CA GLU A 25 4.58 -13.77 4.84
C GLU A 25 5.87 -13.30 4.15
N GLU A 26 5.77 -12.79 2.91
CA GLU A 26 6.90 -12.18 2.21
C GLU A 26 7.29 -10.86 2.87
N LEU A 27 6.32 -10.01 3.21
CA LEU A 27 6.59 -8.72 3.84
C LEU A 27 7.20 -8.88 5.24
N ILE A 28 6.66 -9.74 6.10
CA ILE A 28 7.24 -9.98 7.44
C ILE A 28 8.64 -10.61 7.34
N SER A 29 8.90 -11.41 6.31
CA SER A 29 10.24 -11.95 6.04
C SER A 29 11.25 -10.83 5.80
N ARG A 30 10.90 -9.76 5.07
CA ARG A 30 11.79 -8.60 4.87
C ARG A 30 12.16 -7.95 6.20
N PHE A 31 11.18 -7.68 7.07
CA PHE A 31 11.45 -7.17 8.42
C PHE A 31 12.38 -8.09 9.21
N ARG A 32 12.16 -9.42 9.15
CA ARG A 32 12.99 -10.42 9.85
C ARG A 32 14.41 -10.52 9.32
N HIS A 33 14.62 -10.23 8.04
CA HIS A 33 15.96 -10.15 7.43
C HIS A 33 16.67 -8.82 7.70
N GLY A 34 16.07 -7.92 8.49
CA GLY A 34 16.66 -6.63 8.83
C GLY A 34 16.47 -5.56 7.75
N GLU A 35 15.60 -5.79 6.77
CA GLU A 35 15.21 -4.75 5.83
C GLU A 35 14.28 -3.73 6.49
N HIS A 36 14.40 -2.48 6.08
CA HIS A 36 13.75 -1.35 6.72
C HIS A 36 12.84 -0.58 5.74
N PRO A 37 11.58 -0.30 6.14
CA PRO A 37 10.74 0.67 5.44
C PRO A 37 11.44 2.02 5.34
N GLY A 38 11.41 2.66 4.17
CA GLY A 38 12.08 3.92 3.88
C GLY A 38 13.53 3.80 3.41
N LEU A 39 14.14 2.62 3.50
CA LEU A 39 15.50 2.34 3.02
C LEU A 39 15.49 1.28 1.91
N ASP A 40 14.89 0.12 2.19
CA ASP A 40 14.85 -1.00 1.25
C ASP A 40 13.52 -1.04 0.47
N PHE A 41 12.41 -0.72 1.15
CA PHE A 41 11.07 -0.67 0.57
C PHE A 41 10.21 0.46 1.12
N LEU A 42 9.13 0.82 0.42
CA LEU A 42 8.10 1.71 0.96
C LEU A 42 6.83 0.94 1.25
N LEU A 43 6.18 1.28 2.36
CA LEU A 43 4.83 0.88 2.70
C LEU A 43 3.91 2.07 2.59
N ILE A 44 2.88 1.96 1.75
CA ILE A 44 1.89 3.01 1.54
C ILE A 44 0.53 2.56 2.04
N ASP A 45 0.07 3.19 3.12
CA ASP A 45 -1.27 3.00 3.66
C ASP A 45 -2.26 3.92 2.93
N LEU A 46 -3.20 3.33 2.19
CA LEU A 46 -4.18 4.04 1.37
C LEU A 46 -5.47 4.37 2.13
N ARG A 47 -5.56 4.06 3.42
CA ARG A 47 -6.73 4.34 4.26
C ARG A 47 -6.89 5.84 4.48
N ARG A 48 -8.13 6.26 4.75
CA ARG A 48 -8.48 7.66 5.04
C ARG A 48 -9.26 7.74 6.33
N THR A 49 -10.58 7.71 6.26
CA THR A 49 -11.46 7.73 7.44
C THR A 49 -11.45 6.40 8.17
N ASP A 50 -11.02 5.33 7.49
CA ASP A 50 -10.82 3.98 8.01
C ASP A 50 -9.38 3.73 8.49
N HIS A 51 -8.58 4.79 8.68
CA HIS A 51 -7.21 4.70 9.21
C HIS A 51 -7.25 4.61 10.74
N GLU A 52 -7.86 3.54 11.25
CA GLU A 52 -8.03 3.27 12.68
C GLU A 52 -7.33 1.95 13.06
N GLY A 53 -7.08 1.75 14.36
CA GLY A 53 -6.49 0.50 14.88
C GLY A 53 -4.97 0.36 14.71
N GLY A 54 -4.27 1.43 14.30
CA GLY A 54 -2.84 1.43 14.04
C GLY A 54 -2.49 1.19 12.57
N THR A 55 -1.20 1.26 12.24
CA THR A 55 -0.65 1.11 10.88
C THR A 55 0.54 0.15 10.88
N ILE A 56 0.90 -0.44 9.75
CA ILE A 56 2.11 -1.28 9.67
C ILE A 56 3.33 -0.37 9.87
N ARG A 57 4.28 -0.79 10.71
CA ARG A 57 5.41 0.05 11.12
C ARG A 57 6.17 0.62 9.93
N GLY A 58 6.45 1.92 10.00
CA GLY A 58 7.17 2.65 8.96
C GLY A 58 6.36 2.94 7.69
N SER A 59 5.03 2.76 7.72
CA SER A 59 4.15 3.15 6.61
C SER A 59 3.99 4.65 6.48
N ILE A 60 3.85 5.13 5.25
CA ILE A 60 3.41 6.49 4.93
C ILE A 60 1.92 6.42 4.58
N ASN A 61 1.09 7.19 5.27
CA ASN A 61 -0.32 7.27 4.94
C ASN A 61 -0.57 8.26 3.79
N LEU A 62 -0.95 7.72 2.62
CA LEU A 62 -1.33 8.49 1.43
C LEU A 62 -2.72 8.04 0.96
N PRO A 63 -3.80 8.71 1.38
CA PRO A 63 -5.17 8.33 1.01
C PRO A 63 -5.37 8.13 -0.50
N ALA A 64 -6.04 7.03 -0.86
CA ALA A 64 -6.26 6.66 -2.27
C ALA A 64 -6.90 7.77 -3.11
N GLN A 65 -7.72 8.63 -2.49
CA GLN A 65 -8.45 9.70 -3.16
C GLN A 65 -7.56 10.83 -3.69
N SER A 66 -6.34 10.97 -3.15
CA SER A 66 -5.40 12.05 -3.53
C SER A 66 -4.04 11.54 -4.01
N VAL A 67 -3.73 10.25 -3.83
CA VAL A 67 -2.38 9.70 -4.09
C VAL A 67 -1.94 9.79 -5.56
N TYR A 68 -2.88 9.78 -6.52
CA TYR A 68 -2.57 9.75 -7.95
C TYR A 68 -1.63 10.89 -8.39
N ASN A 69 -1.90 12.12 -7.94
CA ASN A 69 -1.08 13.28 -8.27
C ASN A 69 0.30 13.26 -7.61
N SER A 70 0.47 12.49 -6.53
CA SER A 70 1.72 12.34 -5.79
C SER A 70 2.64 11.25 -6.35
N LEU A 71 2.17 10.41 -7.28
CA LEU A 71 2.93 9.28 -7.83
C LEU A 71 4.27 9.69 -8.47
N PRO A 72 4.38 10.78 -9.26
CA PRO A 72 5.67 11.23 -9.80
C PRO A 72 6.66 11.61 -8.70
N THR A 73 6.19 12.26 -7.64
CA THR A 73 7.01 12.61 -6.48
C THR A 73 7.48 11.36 -5.74
N LEU A 74 6.57 10.39 -5.54
CA LEU A 74 6.91 9.10 -4.93
C LEU A 74 7.97 8.35 -5.73
N LEU A 75 7.88 8.36 -7.07
CA LEU A 75 8.90 7.76 -7.94
C LEU A 75 10.27 8.42 -7.76
N ASN A 76 10.32 9.75 -7.66
CA ASN A 76 11.58 10.46 -7.43
C ASN A 76 12.20 10.09 -6.07
N ILE A 77 11.38 9.96 -5.03
CA ILE A 77 11.82 9.48 -3.71
C ILE A 77 12.39 8.06 -3.83
N CYS A 78 11.68 7.15 -4.50
CA CYS A 78 12.17 5.77 -4.67
C CYS A 78 13.54 5.73 -5.37
N LYS A 79 13.72 6.52 -6.44
CA LYS A 79 15.00 6.62 -7.16
C LYS A 79 16.12 7.18 -6.29
N ALA A 80 15.84 8.27 -5.56
CA ALA A 80 16.84 8.93 -4.72
C ALA A 80 17.28 8.03 -3.55
N SER A 81 16.34 7.31 -2.96
CA SER A 81 16.59 6.41 -1.82
C SER A 81 17.00 4.99 -2.22
N LYS A 82 17.08 4.68 -3.53
CA LYS A 82 17.36 3.33 -4.06
C LYS A 82 16.38 2.26 -3.58
N ILE A 83 15.14 2.66 -3.32
CA ILE A 83 14.07 1.75 -2.92
C ILE A 83 13.66 0.90 -4.12
N ASP A 84 13.61 -0.41 -3.90
CA ASP A 84 13.34 -1.39 -4.97
C ASP A 84 11.86 -1.78 -5.08
N THR A 85 11.07 -1.52 -4.03
CA THR A 85 9.69 -2.00 -3.95
C THR A 85 8.81 -0.99 -3.23
N VAL A 86 7.65 -0.70 -3.81
CA VAL A 86 6.56 0.04 -3.17
C VAL A 86 5.39 -0.92 -2.93
N VAL A 87 5.06 -1.11 -1.66
CA VAL A 87 4.01 -2.01 -1.18
C VAL A 87 2.78 -1.19 -0.82
N TRP A 88 1.70 -1.42 -1.54
CA TRP A 88 0.42 -0.71 -1.38
C TRP A 88 -0.55 -1.54 -0.57
N TYR A 89 -1.20 -0.95 0.42
CA TYR A 89 -2.25 -1.64 1.17
C TYR A 89 -3.39 -0.71 1.58
N CYS A 90 -4.53 -1.31 1.88
CA CYS A 90 -5.65 -0.65 2.53
C CYS A 90 -6.18 -1.52 3.68
N GLU A 91 -7.40 -1.27 4.17
CA GLU A 91 -7.99 -2.01 5.30
C GLU A 91 -8.04 -3.52 5.03
N GLY A 92 -8.85 -3.98 4.07
CA GLY A 92 -9.00 -5.41 3.78
C GLY A 92 -8.34 -5.88 2.48
N SER A 93 -8.97 -6.88 1.86
CA SER A 93 -8.64 -7.37 0.52
C SER A 93 -8.54 -6.18 -0.43
N SER A 94 -7.33 -5.88 -0.88
CA SER A 94 -6.93 -4.68 -1.64
C SER A 94 -7.64 -4.48 -3.00
N GLN A 95 -8.79 -5.12 -3.24
CA GLN A 95 -9.58 -5.20 -4.48
C GLN A 95 -10.00 -3.86 -5.09
N GLY A 96 -9.95 -2.76 -4.33
CA GLY A 96 -10.30 -1.43 -4.81
C GLY A 96 -9.11 -0.48 -4.81
N ARG A 97 -8.78 0.04 -3.62
CA ARG A 97 -7.77 1.10 -3.45
C ARG A 97 -6.36 0.61 -3.76
N GLY A 98 -5.95 -0.52 -3.16
CA GLY A 98 -4.62 -1.09 -3.33
C GLY A 98 -4.33 -1.45 -4.78
N THR A 99 -5.23 -2.21 -5.42
CA THR A 99 -5.14 -2.58 -6.84
C THR A 99 -4.97 -1.35 -7.73
N ARG A 100 -5.81 -0.32 -7.56
CA ARG A 100 -5.75 0.89 -8.40
C ARG A 100 -4.45 1.67 -8.20
N ALA A 101 -4.05 1.92 -6.95
CA ALA A 101 -2.83 2.69 -6.67
C ALA A 101 -1.58 1.96 -7.18
N ALA A 102 -1.50 0.65 -6.97
CA ALA A 102 -0.41 -0.16 -7.46
C ALA A 102 -0.33 -0.14 -8.99
N ALA A 103 -1.47 -0.27 -9.67
CA ALA A 103 -1.53 -0.25 -11.12
C ALA A 103 -1.22 1.13 -11.72
N TRP A 104 -1.69 2.22 -11.10
CA TRP A 104 -1.30 3.58 -11.54
C TRP A 104 0.20 3.83 -11.40
N PHE A 105 0.82 3.33 -10.32
CA PHE A 105 2.25 3.46 -10.16
C PHE A 105 3.02 2.56 -11.14
N ASP A 106 2.56 1.34 -11.38
CA ASP A 106 3.09 0.45 -12.42
C ASP A 106 3.02 1.09 -13.81
N ASP A 107 1.90 1.73 -14.14
CA ASP A 107 1.75 2.47 -15.39
C ASP A 107 2.78 3.59 -15.51
N LEU A 108 3.00 4.33 -14.43
CA LEU A 108 4.01 5.38 -14.38
C LEU A 108 5.42 4.81 -14.55
N LEU A 109 5.74 3.67 -13.91
CA LEU A 109 7.04 3.01 -14.04
C LEU A 109 7.31 2.61 -15.49
N GLN A 110 6.34 1.97 -16.14
CA GLN A 110 6.43 1.57 -17.55
C GLN A 110 6.58 2.79 -18.47
N ASN A 111 5.78 3.85 -18.26
CA ASN A 111 5.85 5.07 -19.08
C ASN A 111 7.19 5.80 -18.94
N ARG A 112 7.92 5.57 -17.85
CA ARG A 112 9.23 6.15 -17.56
C ARG A 112 10.37 5.15 -17.74
N GLU A 113 10.07 3.96 -18.26
CA GLU A 113 11.01 2.86 -18.50
C GLU A 113 11.83 2.49 -17.24
N VAL A 114 11.19 2.59 -16.06
CA VAL A 114 11.82 2.27 -14.76
C VAL A 114 11.58 0.80 -14.44
N THR A 115 12.66 0.02 -14.40
CA THR A 115 12.63 -1.41 -14.05
C THR A 115 13.20 -1.72 -12.66
N SER A 116 13.86 -0.75 -12.03
CA SER A 116 14.51 -0.91 -10.73
C SER A 116 13.56 -0.85 -9.54
N VAL A 117 12.31 -0.43 -9.76
CA VAL A 117 11.28 -0.30 -8.72
C VAL A 117 10.11 -1.19 -9.10
N LYS A 118 9.59 -1.96 -8.14
CA LYS A 118 8.39 -2.79 -8.29
C LYS A 118 7.21 -2.16 -7.56
N SER A 119 6.03 -2.25 -8.15
CA SER A 119 4.76 -1.85 -7.55
C SER A 119 3.97 -3.10 -7.17
N VAL A 120 3.69 -3.32 -5.88
CA VAL A 120 3.03 -4.54 -5.41
C VAL A 120 1.92 -4.25 -4.40
N VAL A 121 0.86 -5.05 -4.44
CA VAL A 121 -0.26 -4.95 -3.50
C VAL A 121 -0.08 -5.95 -2.36
N LEU A 122 -0.16 -5.50 -1.10
CA LEU A 122 -0.22 -6.41 0.04
C LEU A 122 -1.57 -7.14 0.05
N LEU A 123 -1.54 -8.47 -0.13
CA LEU A 123 -2.75 -9.27 -0.13
C LEU A 123 -3.36 -9.31 1.27
N GLY A 124 -4.69 -9.15 1.33
CA GLY A 124 -5.44 -9.11 2.59
C GLY A 124 -5.35 -7.79 3.37
N GLY A 125 -4.50 -6.86 2.94
CA GLY A 125 -4.34 -5.55 3.57
C GLY A 125 -3.91 -5.63 5.03
N ILE A 126 -4.16 -4.57 5.78
CA ILE A 126 -3.80 -4.53 7.20
C ILE A 126 -4.71 -5.42 8.07
N ALA A 127 -5.95 -5.69 7.65
CA ALA A 127 -6.83 -6.64 8.33
C ALA A 127 -6.25 -8.06 8.26
N GLY A 128 -5.73 -8.46 7.10
CA GLY A 128 -5.04 -9.74 6.91
C GLY A 128 -3.71 -9.83 7.67
N TRP A 129 -3.05 -8.69 7.87
CA TRP A 129 -1.86 -8.54 8.71
C TRP A 129 -2.20 -8.77 10.20
N VAL A 130 -3.20 -8.07 10.73
CA VAL A 130 -3.64 -8.19 12.13
C VAL A 130 -4.14 -9.60 12.46
N GLN A 131 -4.94 -10.19 11.57
CA GLN A 131 -5.48 -11.55 11.75
C GLN A 131 -4.39 -12.63 11.82
N ALA A 132 -3.20 -12.35 11.32
CA ALA A 132 -2.09 -13.30 11.32
C ALA A 132 -1.38 -13.42 12.68
N GLY A 133 -1.78 -12.61 13.67
CA GLY A 133 -1.41 -12.78 15.08
C GLY A 133 -0.27 -11.87 15.54
N GLN A 134 0.24 -12.18 16.73
CA GLN A 134 1.12 -11.28 17.49
C GLN A 134 2.41 -10.90 16.75
N ASP A 135 3.04 -11.86 16.06
CA ASP A 135 4.22 -11.62 15.23
C ASP A 135 4.05 -10.47 14.23
N TYR A 136 2.82 -10.24 13.77
CA TYR A 136 2.48 -9.17 12.84
C TYR A 136 2.05 -7.90 13.58
N THR A 137 1.22 -8.00 14.62
CA THR A 137 0.76 -6.82 15.36
C THR A 137 1.88 -6.13 16.14
N ASP A 138 2.93 -6.85 16.53
CA ASP A 138 4.13 -6.28 17.16
C ASP A 138 4.94 -5.39 16.18
N LEU A 139 4.70 -5.54 14.88
CA LEU A 139 5.23 -4.72 13.79
C LEU A 139 4.24 -3.65 13.33
N MET A 140 3.30 -3.27 14.19
CA MET A 140 2.42 -2.12 13.96
C MET A 140 2.79 -0.97 14.89
N ASP A 141 2.56 0.24 14.41
CA ASP A 141 2.63 1.45 15.21
C ASP A 141 1.20 1.83 15.63
N GLU A 142 1.06 2.26 16.90
CA GLU A 142 -0.24 2.64 17.50
C GLU A 142 -1.31 1.53 17.44
N TYR A 143 -0.88 0.26 17.49
CA TYR A 143 -1.80 -0.87 17.46
C TYR A 143 -2.82 -0.79 18.61
N ASN A 144 -4.09 -0.76 18.25
CA ASN A 144 -5.19 -0.80 19.19
C ASN A 144 -6.05 -2.04 18.93
N ALA A 145 -5.83 -3.09 19.73
CA ALA A 145 -6.57 -4.36 19.62
C ALA A 145 -8.10 -4.19 19.70
N ALA A 146 -8.60 -3.17 20.40
CA ALA A 146 -10.04 -2.93 20.53
C ALA A 146 -10.69 -2.55 19.18
N SER A 147 -9.96 -1.84 18.31
CA SER A 147 -10.43 -1.45 16.98
C SER A 147 -10.57 -2.63 16.01
N TRP A 148 -10.01 -3.80 16.35
CA TRP A 148 -10.00 -4.99 15.49
C TRP A 148 -10.91 -6.11 16.00
N LYS A 149 -11.58 -5.92 17.13
CA LYS A 149 -12.64 -6.84 17.58
C LYS A 149 -13.84 -6.67 16.66
N ARG A 150 -14.24 -7.73 15.98
CA ARG A 150 -15.53 -7.78 15.30
C ARG A 150 -16.58 -8.22 16.32
N ASP A 151 -17.69 -7.49 16.36
CA ASP A 151 -18.91 -7.94 17.05
C ASP A 151 -19.44 -9.26 16.46
#